data_AF-A0A7C9E5H7-F1
#
_entry.id   AF-A0A7C9E5H7-F1
#
_cell.length_a   1.000
_cell.length_b   1.000
_cell.length_c   1.000
_cell.angle_alpha   90.00
_cell.angle_beta   90.00
_cell.angle_gamma   90.00
#
_symmetry.space_group_name_H-M   'P 1'
#
loop_
_entity.id
_entity.type
_entity.pdbx_description
1 polymer ?
#
loop_
_entity_poly.entity_id
_entity_poly.type
_entity_poly.pdbx_seq_one_letter_code
_entity_poly.pdbx_strand_id
1 'polypeptide(L)'
;TLNVLSSCRKCPSVKRVVLTSSIAAVMYTGRSLTPDVVIDENWFSDSELCKKLDFLSWSSMWYGVSKTLAEEAAWRFSKENGIDMVALNPGRVIGPMLQPMLNASVAVLLKLINGT
;
A
#
# COMPACT_ATOMS: atom_id res chain seq x y z
N THR A 1 10.58 5.85 1.85
CA THR A 1 10.18 6.31 0.50
C THR A 1 11.02 7.47 0.00
N LEU A 2 10.97 8.65 0.64
CA LEU A 2 11.63 9.86 0.12
C LEU A 2 13.15 9.76 -0.04
N ASN A 3 13.84 8.99 0.82
CA ASN A 3 15.29 8.77 0.70
C ASN A 3 15.68 8.15 -0.66
N VAL A 4 14.92 7.16 -1.12
CA VAL A 4 15.17 6.48 -2.40
C VAL A 4 14.81 7.40 -3.57
N LEU A 5 13.66 8.08 -3.52
CA LEU A 5 13.28 9.05 -4.56
C LEU A 5 14.29 10.20 -4.69
N SER A 6 14.82 10.67 -3.57
CA SER A 6 15.88 11.69 -3.54
C SER A 6 17.17 11.21 -4.18
N SER A 7 17.45 9.90 -4.10
CA SER A 7 18.59 9.27 -4.78
C SER A 7 18.31 9.13 -6.28
N CYS A 8 17.13 8.65 -6.67
CA CYS A 8 16.71 8.54 -8.07
C CYS A 8 16.79 9.89 -8.80
N ARG A 9 16.36 10.99 -8.16
CA ARG A 9 16.46 12.36 -8.71
C ARG A 9 17.89 12.73 -9.13
N LYS A 10 18.89 12.24 -8.40
CA LYS A 10 20.32 12.55 -8.66
C LYS A 10 20.94 11.66 -9.74
N CYS A 11 20.20 10.70 -10.29
CA CYS A 11 20.70 9.70 -11.23
C CYS A 11 20.04 9.87 -12.61
N PRO A 12 20.69 10.55 -13.58
CA PRO A 12 20.12 10.81 -14.92
C PRO A 12 19.79 9.56 -15.75
N SER A 13 20.38 8.41 -15.39
CA SER A 13 20.10 7.11 -16.01
C SER A 13 18.75 6.53 -15.60
N VAL A 14 18.17 6.94 -14.47
CA VAL A 14 16.85 6.48 -14.02
C VAL A 14 15.79 7.13 -14.90
N LYS A 15 15.00 6.30 -15.59
CA LYS A 15 13.94 6.78 -16.51
C LYS A 15 12.54 6.72 -15.93
N ARG A 16 12.27 5.72 -15.09
CA ARG A 16 10.99 5.55 -14.39
C ARG A 16 11.22 4.89 -13.04
N VAL A 17 10.44 5.29 -12.04
CA VAL A 17 10.39 4.64 -10.73
C VAL A 17 9.09 3.85 -10.62
N VAL A 18 9.17 2.57 -10.26
CA VAL A 18 8.00 1.75 -9.91
C VAL A 18 7.96 1.63 -8.39
N LEU A 19 6.97 2.25 -7.75
CA LEU A 19 6.76 2.17 -6.32
C LEU A 19 5.84 1.01 -5.99
N THR A 20 6.31 0.04 -5.19
CA THR A 20 5.41 -0.96 -4.58
C THR A 20 4.67 -0.32 -3.40
N SER A 21 3.44 0.10 -3.66
CA SER A 21 2.51 0.57 -2.65
C SER A 21 1.60 -0.57 -2.18
N SER A 22 0.31 -0.32 -1.95
CA SER A 22 -0.67 -1.30 -1.47
C SER A 22 -2.09 -0.81 -1.70
N ILE A 23 -3.04 -1.74 -1.84
CA ILE A 23 -4.49 -1.42 -1.80
C ILE A 23 -4.89 -0.67 -0.52
N ALA A 24 -4.08 -0.77 0.54
CA ALA A 24 -4.27 -0.02 1.77
C ALA A 24 -4.19 1.51 1.59
N ALA A 25 -3.50 2.01 0.55
CA ALA A 25 -3.48 3.44 0.21
C ALA A 25 -4.71 3.88 -0.60
N VAL A 26 -5.59 2.95 -1.01
CA VAL A 26 -6.72 3.18 -1.92
C VAL A 26 -8.08 2.95 -1.24
N MET A 27 -8.25 1.81 -0.56
CA MET A 27 -9.57 1.28 -0.19
C MET A 27 -10.27 1.97 1.00
N TYR A 28 -9.53 2.62 1.91
CA TYR A 28 -10.10 3.12 3.18
C TYR A 28 -10.67 4.54 3.03
N THR A 29 -11.73 4.68 2.24
CA THR A 29 -12.38 5.96 1.94
C THR A 29 -13.59 6.29 2.84
N GLY A 30 -14.02 5.34 3.67
CA GLY A 30 -15.26 5.44 4.45
C GLY A 30 -16.52 5.11 3.66
N ARG A 31 -16.38 4.81 2.37
CA ARG A 31 -17.47 4.31 1.53
C ARG A 31 -17.80 2.86 1.92
N SER A 32 -19.07 2.49 1.81
CA SER A 32 -19.50 1.10 2.01
C SER A 32 -18.88 0.20 0.94
N LEU A 33 -18.35 -0.95 1.34
CA LEU A 33 -17.78 -1.96 0.44
C LEU A 33 -18.77 -3.12 0.29
N THR A 34 -19.82 -2.92 -0.51
CA THR A 34 -20.78 -3.97 -0.87
C THR A 34 -20.31 -4.76 -2.10
N PRO A 35 -20.87 -5.94 -2.39
CA PRO A 35 -20.43 -6.77 -3.52
C PRO A 35 -20.44 -6.07 -4.89
N ASP A 36 -21.32 -5.09 -5.09
CA ASP A 36 -21.45 -4.34 -6.35
C ASP A 36 -20.50 -3.15 -6.47
N VAL A 37 -19.72 -2.85 -5.42
CA VAL A 37 -18.80 -1.71 -5.42
C VAL A 37 -17.49 -2.10 -6.09
N VAL A 38 -17.14 -1.35 -7.14
CA VAL A 38 -15.84 -1.44 -7.81
C VAL A 38 -14.90 -0.40 -7.22
N ILE A 39 -13.77 -0.88 -6.67
CA ILE A 39 -12.66 -0.03 -6.25
C ILE A 39 -11.75 0.16 -7.46
N ASP A 40 -11.41 1.42 -7.75
CA ASP A 40 -10.51 1.81 -8.84
C ASP A 40 -9.45 2.81 -8.34
N GLU A 41 -8.58 3.27 -9.25
CA GLU A 41 -7.48 4.19 -8.96
C GLU A 41 -7.93 5.63 -8.67
N ASN A 42 -9.23 5.94 -8.76
CA ASN A 42 -9.78 7.23 -8.33
C ASN A 42 -10.09 7.25 -6.82
N TRP A 43 -9.90 6.14 -6.12
CA TRP A 43 -10.05 6.05 -4.68
C TRP A 43 -8.73 6.30 -3.97
N PHE A 44 -8.78 7.05 -2.88
CA PHE A 44 -7.63 7.35 -2.04
C PHE A 44 -8.02 7.17 -0.59
N SER A 45 -7.30 6.32 0.13
CA SER A 45 -7.55 6.10 1.55
C SER A 45 -7.40 7.40 2.34
N ASP A 46 -8.25 7.58 3.34
CA ASP A 46 -8.14 8.68 4.30
C ASP A 46 -7.31 8.20 5.51
N SER A 47 -6.15 8.83 5.72
CA SER A 47 -5.25 8.48 6.84
C SER A 47 -5.86 8.77 8.20
N GLU A 48 -6.70 9.80 8.34
CA GLU A 48 -7.39 10.12 9.58
C GLU A 48 -8.51 9.12 9.87
N LEU A 49 -9.22 8.67 8.84
CA LEU A 49 -10.16 7.56 8.98
C LEU A 49 -9.44 6.28 9.42
N CYS A 50 -8.30 5.96 8.81
CA CYS A 50 -7.49 4.80 9.21
C CYS A 50 -7.09 4.86 10.69
N LYS A 51 -6.71 6.03 11.20
CA LYS A 51 -6.40 6.22 12.64
C LYS A 51 -7.65 6.01 13.52
N LYS A 52 -8.83 6.45 13.08
CA LYS A 52 -10.07 6.30 13.86
C LYS A 52 -10.58 4.86 13.95
N LEU A 53 -10.32 4.04 12.93
CA LEU A 53 -10.68 2.62 12.93
C LEU A 53 -9.92 1.81 14.01
N ASP A 54 -8.81 2.34 14.52
CA ASP A 54 -8.04 1.78 15.66
C ASP A 54 -8.87 1.68 16.94
N PHE A 55 -9.85 2.57 17.15
CA PHE A 55 -10.71 2.55 18.34
C PHE A 55 -11.77 1.43 18.33
N LEU A 56 -12.02 0.79 17.18
CA LEU A 56 -13.13 -0.17 17.00
C LEU A 56 -12.65 -1.62 16.78
N SER A 57 -11.34 -1.85 16.62
CA SER A 57 -10.78 -3.19 16.43
C SER A 57 -9.36 -3.24 16.99
N TRP A 58 -9.06 -4.27 17.78
CA TRP A 58 -7.76 -4.52 18.42
C TRP A 58 -6.59 -4.69 17.42
N SER A 59 -6.87 -4.65 16.10
CA SER A 59 -5.86 -4.57 15.04
C SER A 59 -5.72 -3.14 14.56
N SER A 60 -4.64 -2.50 14.97
CA SER A 60 -4.40 -1.11 14.61
C SER A 60 -4.18 -0.90 13.12
N MET A 61 -4.92 0.03 12.52
CA MET A 61 -4.83 0.35 11.09
C MET A 61 -3.66 1.30 10.76
N TRP A 62 -2.64 1.36 11.62
CA TRP A 62 -1.40 2.10 11.40
C TRP A 62 -0.66 1.67 10.13
N TYR A 63 -0.79 0.41 9.71
CA TYR A 63 -0.29 -0.02 8.40
C TYR A 63 -0.95 0.76 7.26
N GLY A 64 -2.28 0.91 7.28
CA GLY A 64 -3.03 1.72 6.32
C GLY A 64 -2.56 3.16 6.32
N VAL A 65 -2.49 3.79 7.50
CA VAL A 65 -1.94 5.15 7.68
C VAL A 65 -0.55 5.28 7.04
N SER A 66 0.35 4.34 7.34
CA SER A 66 1.72 4.37 6.83
C SER A 66 1.79 4.27 5.31
N LYS A 67 0.95 3.45 4.69
CA LYS A 67 0.93 3.24 3.23
C LYS A 67 0.32 4.44 2.51
N THR A 68 -0.79 4.97 3.02
CA THR A 68 -1.42 6.18 2.49
C THR A 68 -0.45 7.37 2.49
N LEU A 69 0.12 7.70 3.64
CA LEU A 69 1.02 8.85 3.77
C LEU A 69 2.31 8.66 2.98
N ALA A 70 2.83 7.44 2.89
CA ALA A 70 4.02 7.15 2.10
C ALA A 70 3.79 7.33 0.60
N GLU A 71 2.64 6.91 0.08
CA GLU A 71 2.29 7.07 -1.33
C GLU A 71 1.98 8.53 -1.68
N GLU A 72 1.22 9.25 -0.84
CA GLU A 72 0.97 10.69 -1.01
C GLU A 72 2.29 11.48 -1.07
N ALA A 73 3.20 11.22 -0.13
CA ALA A 73 4.51 11.84 -0.11
C ALA A 73 5.34 11.49 -1.36
N ALA A 74 5.22 10.27 -1.89
CA ALA A 74 5.90 9.85 -3.11
C ALA A 74 5.37 10.58 -4.34
N TRP A 75 4.05 10.71 -4.48
CA TRP A 75 3.42 11.43 -5.59
C TRP A 75 3.76 12.91 -5.56
N ARG A 76 3.66 13.56 -4.39
CA ARG A 76 4.06 14.97 -4.21
C ARG A 76 5.52 15.18 -4.60
N PHE A 77 6.42 14.38 -4.05
CA PHE A 77 7.84 14.48 -4.36
C PHE A 77 8.12 14.25 -5.85
N SER A 78 7.51 13.23 -6.46
CA SER A 78 7.76 12.92 -7.87
C SER A 78 7.29 14.04 -8.80
N LYS A 79 6.10 14.61 -8.53
CA LYS A 79 5.55 15.74 -9.29
C LYS A 79 6.42 16.99 -9.19
N GLU A 80 6.86 17.35 -7.98
CA GLU A 80 7.73 18.52 -7.74
C GLU A 80 9.12 18.37 -8.38
N ASN A 81 9.57 17.14 -8.63
CA ASN A 81 10.92 16.84 -9.08
C ASN A 81 10.98 16.28 -10.51
N GLY A 82 9.86 16.26 -11.24
CA GLY A 82 9.80 15.76 -12.61
C GLY A 82 10.16 14.28 -12.76
N ILE A 83 9.91 13.47 -11.74
CA ILE A 83 10.16 12.02 -11.76
C ILE A 83 8.95 11.31 -12.39
N ASP A 84 9.17 10.57 -13.47
CA ASP A 84 8.19 9.61 -14.00
C ASP A 84 8.08 8.45 -12.99
N MET A 85 6.97 8.42 -12.27
CA MET A 85 6.68 7.40 -11.25
C MET A 85 5.34 6.74 -11.54
N VAL A 86 5.30 5.42 -11.33
CA VAL A 86 4.06 4.63 -11.26
C VAL A 86 4.00 3.90 -9.92
N ALA A 87 2.80 3.72 -9.38
CA ALA A 87 2.56 2.95 -8.16
C ALA A 87 1.85 1.63 -8.50
N LEU A 88 2.24 0.55 -7.84
CA LEU A 88 1.53 -0.73 -7.84
C LEU A 88 0.87 -0.92 -6.48
N ASN A 89 -0.44 -1.16 -6.45
CA ASN A 89 -1.25 -1.23 -5.23
C ASN A 89 -1.84 -2.63 -5.01
N PRO A 90 -1.02 -3.65 -4.70
CA PRO A 90 -1.51 -5.01 -4.52
C PRO A 90 -2.39 -5.16 -3.27
N GLY A 91 -3.30 -6.14 -3.35
CA GLY A 91 -4.02 -6.71 -2.21
C GLY A 91 -3.17 -7.73 -1.45
N ARG A 92 -3.76 -8.88 -1.10
CA ARG A 92 -3.00 -10.01 -0.55
C ARG A 92 -2.17 -10.66 -1.64
N VAL A 93 -0.86 -10.79 -1.42
CA VAL A 93 0.07 -11.39 -2.38
C VAL A 93 0.37 -12.82 -1.94
N ILE A 94 -0.20 -13.78 -2.67
CA ILE A 94 -0.05 -15.22 -2.47
C ILE A 94 0.61 -15.85 -3.70
N GLY A 95 1.22 -17.03 -3.54
CA GLY A 95 1.87 -17.76 -4.62
C GLY A 95 3.03 -18.62 -4.14
N PRO A 96 3.81 -19.20 -5.07
CA PRO A 96 5.00 -19.97 -4.75
C PRO A 96 6.02 -19.16 -3.95
N MET A 97 6.58 -19.75 -2.89
CA MET A 97 7.58 -19.11 -2.05
C MET A 97 8.98 -19.43 -2.56
N LEU A 98 9.80 -18.41 -2.80
CA LEU A 98 11.21 -18.56 -3.20
C LEU A 98 12.15 -18.82 -2.01
N GLN A 99 11.64 -18.72 -0.78
CA GLN A 99 12.40 -18.90 0.46
C GLN A 99 11.54 -19.65 1.49
N PRO A 100 12.14 -20.35 2.47
CA PRO A 100 11.42 -21.10 3.51
C PRO A 100 10.86 -20.19 4.62
N MET A 101 10.43 -18.97 4.28
CA MET A 101 9.86 -18.00 5.22
C MET A 101 8.57 -17.44 4.67
N LEU A 102 7.52 -17.45 5.50
CA LEU A 102 6.20 -16.95 5.12
C LEU A 102 6.16 -15.42 5.16
N ASN A 103 5.48 -14.84 4.18
CA ASN A 103 5.01 -13.46 4.28
C ASN A 103 3.68 -13.43 5.07
N ALA A 104 3.25 -12.22 5.46
CA ALA A 104 1.99 -12.05 6.20
C ALA A 104 0.75 -12.55 5.43
N SER A 105 0.76 -12.49 4.09
CA SER A 105 -0.38 -12.91 3.27
C SER A 105 -0.56 -14.44 3.28
N VAL A 106 0.51 -15.20 3.05
CA VAL A 106 0.52 -16.66 3.03
C VAL A 106 0.38 -17.23 4.45
N ALA A 107 0.89 -16.53 5.47
CA ALA A 107 0.70 -16.92 6.87
C ALA A 107 -0.79 -17.05 7.25
N VAL A 108 -1.68 -16.25 6.67
CA VAL A 108 -3.13 -16.39 6.89
C VAL A 108 -3.67 -17.67 6.26
N LEU A 109 -3.18 -18.07 5.08
CA LEU A 109 -3.56 -19.35 4.48
C LEU A 109 -3.10 -20.53 5.33
N LEU A 110 -1.86 -20.49 5.86
CA LEU A 110 -1.37 -21.54 6.75
C LEU A 110 -2.21 -21.65 8.02
N LYS A 111 -2.58 -20.52 8.62
CA LYS A 111 -3.47 -20.48 9.79
C LYS A 111 -4.81 -21.16 9.52
N LEU A 112 -5.42 -20.88 8.36
CA LEU A 112 -6.66 -21.55 7.93
C LEU A 112 -6.48 -23.06 7.76
N ILE A 113 -5.37 -23.50 7.12
CA ILE A 113 -5.07 -24.93 6.94
C ILE A 113 -4.90 -25.64 8.29
N ASN A 114 -4.29 -24.97 9.28
CA ASN A 114 -4.06 -25.50 10.61
C ASN A 114 -5.27 -25.38 11.55
N GLY A 115 -6.33 -24.66 11.16
CA GLY A 115 -7.50 -24.41 12.01
C GLY A 115 -7.22 -23.47 13.19
N THR A 116 -6.29 -22.53 13.04
CA THR A 116 -5.86 -21.57 14.09
C THR A 116 -6.06 -20.12 13.70
#